data_AF-A0A7K3RGG6-F1
#
_entry.id   AF-A0A7K3RGG6-F1
#
_cell.length_a   1.000
_cell.length_b   1.000
_cell.length_c   1.000
_cell.angle_alpha   90.00
_cell.angle_beta   90.00
_cell.angle_gamma   90.00
#
_symmetry.space_group_name_H-M   'P 1'
#
loop_
_entity.id
_entity.type
_entity.pdbx_description
1 polymer ?
#
loop_
_entity_poly.entity_id
_entity_poly.type
_entity_poly.pdbx_seq_one_letter_code
_entity_poly.pdbx_strand_id
1 'polypeptide(L)'
;VPLSLACGALAGAVHLAAVAAAWLYNLRLKATALSWLPYVAGFGALPAAVALSLPGGPWPRWWTVSAGALLGFAAHLADTLPDIAADRAAGIRGLPHRLGARGTRLLLPAPLLGATAVLAFGPPGPPDAGGA
;
A
#
# COMPACT_ATOMS: atom_id res chain seq x y z
N VAL A 1 10.15 4.66 -16.30
CA VAL A 1 9.38 4.00 -17.40
C VAL A 1 10.13 2.81 -17.97
N PRO A 2 11.31 2.93 -18.62
CA PRO A 2 11.94 1.78 -19.29
C PRO A 2 12.28 0.63 -18.34
N LEU A 3 12.81 0.91 -17.15
CA LEU A 3 13.11 -0.12 -16.14
C LEU A 3 11.86 -0.86 -15.65
N SER A 4 10.71 -0.19 -15.52
CA SER A 4 9.45 -0.83 -15.15
C SER A 4 8.99 -1.79 -16.24
N LEU A 5 9.08 -1.38 -17.50
CA LEU A 5 8.68 -2.21 -18.64
C LEU A 5 9.64 -3.37 -18.90
N ALA A 6 10.92 -3.25 -18.49
CA ALA A 6 11.89 -4.34 -18.55
C ALA A 6 11.52 -5.53 -17.66
N CYS A 7 10.67 -5.33 -16.64
CA CYS A 7 10.11 -6.40 -15.82
C CYS A 7 8.93 -7.15 -16.47
N GLY A 8 8.57 -6.81 -17.73
CA GLY A 8 7.40 -7.31 -18.43
C GLY A 8 6.27 -6.28 -18.49
N ALA A 9 5.44 -6.33 -19.54
CA ALA A 9 4.42 -5.31 -19.80
C ALA A 9 3.40 -5.18 -18.66
N LEU A 10 2.92 -6.30 -18.12
CA LEU A 10 1.89 -6.30 -17.07
C LEU A 10 2.48 -5.87 -15.71
N ALA A 11 3.65 -6.42 -15.31
CA ALA A 11 4.36 -5.99 -14.11
C ALA A 11 4.74 -4.50 -14.17
N GLY A 12 5.23 -4.05 -15.33
CA GLY A 12 5.56 -2.65 -15.59
C GLY A 12 4.35 -1.74 -15.51
N ALA A 13 3.20 -2.15 -16.06
CA ALA A 13 1.96 -1.38 -15.95
C ALA A 13 1.49 -1.24 -14.49
N VAL A 14 1.52 -2.33 -13.72
CA VAL A 14 1.19 -2.32 -12.27
C VAL A 14 2.12 -1.37 -11.51
N HIS A 15 3.42 -1.45 -11.74
CA HIS A 15 4.39 -0.56 -11.11
C HIS A 15 4.17 0.91 -11.51
N LEU A 16 3.93 1.20 -12.80
CA LEU A 16 3.68 2.56 -13.26
C LEU A 16 2.36 3.12 -12.71
N ALA A 17 1.33 2.29 -12.53
CA ALA A 17 0.11 2.68 -11.85
C ALA A 17 0.36 3.04 -10.38
N ALA A 18 1.21 2.28 -9.67
CA ALA A 18 1.65 2.62 -8.31
C ALA A 18 2.40 3.95 -8.25
N VAL A 19 3.30 4.22 -9.21
CA VAL A 19 4.00 5.50 -9.33
C VAL A 19 3.01 6.65 -9.61
N ALA A 20 2.02 6.43 -10.47
CA ALA A 20 0.98 7.42 -10.74
C ALA A 20 0.13 7.71 -9.48
N ALA A 21 -0.18 6.69 -8.68
CA ALA A 21 -0.85 6.87 -7.39
C ALA A 21 0.01 7.69 -6.41
N ALA A 22 1.31 7.44 -6.34
CA ALA A 22 2.24 8.22 -5.52
C ALA A 22 2.32 9.69 -5.97
N TRP A 23 2.29 9.96 -7.28
CA TRP A 23 2.15 11.33 -7.79
C TRP A 23 0.82 11.96 -7.35
N LEU A 24 -0.29 11.25 -7.51
CA LEU A 24 -1.62 11.73 -7.14
C LEU A 24 -1.73 12.02 -5.63
N TYR A 25 -1.02 11.26 -4.80
CA TYR A 25 -0.86 11.57 -3.37
C TYR A 25 -0.28 12.96 -3.15
N ASN A 26 0.88 13.23 -3.72
CA ASN A 26 1.60 14.48 -3.53
C ASN A 26 0.86 15.69 -4.13
N LEU A 27 0.27 15.50 -5.31
CA LEU A 27 -0.42 16.57 -6.04
C LEU A 27 -1.75 16.96 -5.39
N ARG A 28 -2.44 16.03 -4.74
CA ARG A 28 -3.80 16.30 -4.24
C ARG A 28 -4.20 15.50 -3.01
N LEU A 29 -4.05 14.17 -3.04
CA LEU A 29 -4.77 13.33 -2.09
C LEU A 29 -4.25 13.42 -0.65
N LYS A 30 -2.98 13.78 -0.43
CA LYS A 30 -2.41 13.89 0.92
C LYS A 30 -3.17 14.84 1.84
N ALA A 31 -3.80 15.88 1.28
CA ALA A 31 -4.58 16.87 2.02
C ALA A 31 -6.09 16.55 2.08
N THR A 32 -6.50 15.33 1.72
CA THR A 32 -7.92 14.91 1.66
C THR A 32 -8.19 13.69 2.54
N ALA A 33 -9.45 13.41 2.83
CA ALA A 33 -9.84 12.19 3.54
C ALA A 33 -9.42 10.88 2.83
N LEU A 34 -9.04 10.96 1.55
CA LEU A 34 -8.58 9.85 0.72
C LEU A 34 -7.04 9.69 0.72
N SER A 35 -6.32 10.38 1.62
CA SER A 35 -4.85 10.35 1.71
C SER A 35 -4.25 8.94 1.87
N TRP A 36 -5.04 7.99 2.35
CA TRP A 36 -4.64 6.60 2.56
C TRP A 36 -4.67 5.74 1.30
N LEU A 37 -5.50 6.09 0.30
CA LEU A 37 -5.71 5.26 -0.91
C LEU A 37 -4.41 5.03 -1.69
N PRO A 38 -3.56 6.05 -1.93
CA PRO A 38 -2.30 5.85 -2.66
C PRO A 38 -1.33 4.91 -1.95
N TYR A 39 -1.29 4.94 -0.62
CA TYR A 39 -0.46 4.05 0.18
C TYR A 39 -0.93 2.60 0.07
N VAL A 40 -2.25 2.36 0.20
CA VAL A 40 -2.85 1.04 0.02
C VAL A 40 -2.60 0.50 -1.39
N ALA A 41 -2.83 1.33 -2.42
CA ALA A 41 -2.60 0.94 -3.81
C ALA A 41 -1.12 0.66 -4.09
N GLY A 42 -0.22 1.53 -3.62
CA GLY A 42 1.22 1.40 -3.84
C GLY A 42 1.80 0.15 -3.20
N PHE A 43 1.55 -0.06 -1.90
CA PHE A 43 2.10 -1.23 -1.21
C PHE A 43 1.43 -2.54 -1.64
N GLY A 44 0.15 -2.54 -1.98
CA GLY A 44 -0.53 -3.71 -2.56
C GLY A 44 0.00 -4.07 -3.95
N ALA A 45 0.42 -3.07 -4.75
CA ALA A 45 0.99 -3.28 -6.07
C ALA A 45 2.40 -3.90 -6.04
N LEU A 46 3.15 -3.79 -4.95
CA LEU A 46 4.51 -4.36 -4.83
C LEU A 46 4.55 -5.88 -5.04
N PRO A 47 3.83 -6.71 -4.24
CA PRO A 47 3.79 -8.15 -4.46
C PRO A 47 3.15 -8.52 -5.81
N ALA A 48 2.22 -7.70 -6.31
CA ALA A 48 1.65 -7.88 -7.64
C ALA A 48 2.70 -7.73 -8.75
N ALA A 49 3.47 -6.65 -8.74
CA ALA A 49 4.54 -6.41 -9.70
C ALA A 49 5.61 -7.50 -9.64
N VAL A 50 5.97 -7.97 -8.43
CA VAL A 50 6.93 -9.07 -8.26
C VAL A 50 6.40 -10.36 -8.89
N ALA A 51 5.19 -10.81 -8.54
CA ALA A 51 4.61 -12.04 -9.08
C ALA A 51 4.55 -12.02 -10.62
N LEU A 52 4.10 -10.91 -11.19
CA LEU A 52 3.95 -10.74 -12.63
C LEU A 52 5.29 -10.64 -13.39
N SER A 53 6.38 -10.36 -12.68
CA SER A 53 7.74 -10.31 -13.25
C SER A 53 8.44 -11.67 -13.30
N LEU A 54 7.90 -12.69 -12.62
CA LEU A 54 8.46 -14.04 -12.62
C LEU A 54 8.27 -14.73 -13.98
N PRO A 55 9.12 -15.72 -14.32
CA PRO A 55 8.87 -16.59 -15.47
C PRO A 55 7.46 -17.20 -15.42
N GLY A 56 6.72 -17.10 -16.52
CA GLY A 56 5.32 -17.54 -16.60
C GLY A 56 4.28 -16.52 -16.09
N GLY A 57 4.70 -15.40 -15.50
CA GLY A 57 3.83 -14.29 -15.08
C GLY A 57 2.63 -14.73 -14.22
N PRO A 58 2.83 -15.50 -13.13
CA PRO A 58 1.73 -15.96 -12.30
C PRO A 58 0.96 -14.77 -11.72
N TRP A 59 -0.37 -14.94 -11.60
CA TRP A 59 -1.20 -13.97 -10.89
C TRP A 59 -0.78 -13.89 -9.43
N PRO A 60 -0.71 -12.67 -8.85
CA PRO A 60 -0.38 -12.53 -7.45
C PRO A 60 -1.44 -13.16 -6.57
N ARG A 61 -0.99 -13.82 -5.52
CA ARG A 61 -1.89 -14.37 -4.51
C ARG A 61 -2.62 -13.22 -3.83
N TRP A 62 -3.95 -13.30 -3.74
CA TRP A 62 -4.76 -12.22 -3.17
C TRP A 62 -4.30 -11.82 -1.77
N TRP A 63 -3.86 -12.79 -0.95
CA TRP A 63 -3.43 -12.55 0.42
C TRP A 63 -2.11 -11.76 0.53
N THR A 64 -1.18 -11.89 -0.43
CA THR A 64 0.04 -11.05 -0.44
C THR A 64 -0.30 -9.61 -0.79
N VAL A 65 -1.20 -9.40 -1.74
CA VAL A 65 -1.70 -8.07 -2.13
C VAL A 65 -2.46 -7.43 -0.97
N SER A 66 -3.33 -8.17 -0.30
CA SER A 66 -4.06 -7.69 0.89
C SER A 66 -3.13 -7.36 2.05
N ALA A 67 -2.13 -8.19 2.33
CA ALA A 67 -1.13 -7.89 3.35
C ALA A 67 -0.33 -6.62 3.01
N GLY A 68 0.13 -6.48 1.76
CA GLY A 68 0.80 -5.27 1.28
C GLY A 68 -0.09 -4.03 1.43
N ALA A 69 -1.35 -4.09 1.00
CA ALA A 69 -2.33 -3.02 1.17
C ALA A 69 -2.47 -2.58 2.65
N LEU A 70 -2.64 -3.53 3.56
CA LEU A 70 -2.74 -3.25 5.00
C LEU A 70 -1.47 -2.62 5.56
N LEU A 71 -0.29 -3.13 5.16
CA LEU A 71 0.99 -2.53 5.51
C LEU A 71 1.12 -1.09 4.98
N GLY A 72 0.65 -0.82 3.75
CA GLY A 72 0.59 0.52 3.20
C GLY A 72 -0.29 1.45 4.03
N PHE A 73 -1.48 0.97 4.45
CA PHE A 73 -2.34 1.76 5.32
C PHE A 73 -1.66 2.05 6.66
N ALA A 74 -1.02 1.06 7.28
CA ALA A 74 -0.26 1.24 8.51
C ALA A 74 0.90 2.24 8.32
N ALA A 75 1.64 2.14 7.22
CA ALA A 75 2.71 3.07 6.87
C ALA A 75 2.19 4.50 6.76
N HIS A 76 1.04 4.73 6.11
CA HIS A 76 0.41 6.05 6.05
C HIS A 76 0.12 6.63 7.43
N LEU A 77 -0.45 5.82 8.33
CA LEU A 77 -0.75 6.24 9.69
C LEU A 77 0.53 6.56 10.48
N ALA A 78 1.54 5.70 10.39
CA ALA A 78 2.81 5.83 11.10
C ALA A 78 3.63 7.04 10.63
N ASP A 79 3.68 7.25 9.30
CA ASP A 79 4.36 8.37 8.64
C ASP A 79 3.74 9.70 9.06
N THR A 80 2.41 9.80 9.07
CA THR A 80 1.72 11.05 9.41
C THR A 80 1.69 11.33 10.91
N LEU A 81 1.64 10.31 11.78
CA LEU A 81 1.42 10.46 13.22
C LEU A 81 2.36 11.48 13.93
N PRO A 82 3.69 11.44 13.76
CA PRO A 82 4.58 12.41 14.41
C PRO A 82 4.37 13.84 13.87
N ASP A 83 3.95 13.96 12.61
CA ASP A 83 3.92 15.23 11.88
C ASP A 83 2.56 15.93 11.87
N ILE A 84 1.53 15.34 12.49
CA ILE A 84 0.14 15.87 12.48
C ILE A 84 0.08 17.36 12.82
N ALA A 85 0.85 17.83 13.82
CA ALA A 85 0.82 19.23 14.23
C ALA A 85 1.43 20.15 13.18
N ALA A 86 2.61 19.80 12.66
CA ALA A 86 3.31 20.57 11.64
C ALA A 86 2.53 20.61 10.32
N ASP A 87 2.00 19.46 9.88
CA ASP A 87 1.19 19.35 8.68
C ASP A 87 -0.08 20.19 8.72
N ARG A 88 -0.77 20.22 9.87
CA ARG A 88 -1.95 21.06 10.05
C ARG A 88 -1.61 22.54 9.96
N ALA A 89 -0.46 22.95 10.49
CA ALA A 89 0.04 24.33 10.34
C ALA A 89 0.35 24.65 8.87
N ALA A 90 0.79 23.67 8.09
CA ALA A 90 0.95 23.76 6.64
C ALA A 90 -0.37 23.60 5.84
N GLY A 91 -1.53 23.53 6.51
CA GLY A 91 -2.84 23.41 5.87
C GLY A 91 -3.19 22.00 5.35
N ILE A 92 -2.39 20.98 5.64
CA ILE A 92 -2.62 19.59 5.21
C ILE A 92 -3.64 18.94 6.15
N ARG A 93 -4.69 18.33 5.57
CA ARG A 93 -5.82 17.72 6.30
C ARG A 93 -6.25 16.36 5.72
N GLY A 94 -5.31 15.41 5.77
CA GLY A 94 -5.49 14.00 5.46
C GLY A 94 -6.38 13.24 6.46
N LEU A 95 -6.57 11.94 6.23
CA LEU A 95 -7.28 11.06 7.17
C LEU A 95 -6.64 11.07 8.58
N PRO A 96 -5.32 10.89 8.77
CA PRO A 96 -4.72 10.86 10.10
C PRO A 96 -4.84 12.21 10.81
N HIS A 97 -4.80 13.31 10.07
CA HIS A 97 -5.05 14.65 10.62
C HIS A 97 -6.50 14.83 11.07
N ARG A 98 -7.47 14.14 10.47
CA ARG A 98 -8.89 14.21 10.90
C ARG A 98 -9.14 13.37 12.15
N LEU A 99 -8.48 12.22 12.26
CA LEU A 99 -8.51 11.36 13.46
C LEU A 99 -7.75 11.98 14.64
N GLY A 100 -6.75 12.83 14.34
CA GLY A 100 -5.85 13.41 15.33
C GLY A 100 -4.86 12.40 15.90
N ALA A 101 -3.87 12.88 16.66
CA ALA A 101 -2.76 12.04 17.12
C ALA A 101 -3.20 10.83 17.95
N ARG A 102 -4.19 11.01 18.85
CA ARG A 102 -4.72 9.91 19.66
C ARG A 102 -5.46 8.88 18.80
N GLY A 103 -6.36 9.32 17.92
CA GLY A 103 -7.12 8.42 17.04
C GLY A 103 -6.20 7.64 16.09
N THR A 104 -5.25 8.32 15.45
CA THR A 104 -4.26 7.70 14.56
C THR A 104 -3.40 6.69 15.32
N ARG A 105 -2.91 7.02 16.53
CA ARG A 105 -2.11 6.10 17.34
C ARG A 105 -2.89 4.86 17.76
N LEU A 106 -4.16 5.00 18.11
CA LEU A 106 -5.02 3.86 18.48
C LEU A 106 -5.40 3.00 17.27
N LEU A 107 -5.54 3.60 16.09
CA LEU A 107 -5.87 2.88 14.86
C LEU A 107 -4.67 2.11 14.30
N LEU A 108 -3.45 2.65 14.42
CA LEU A 108 -2.23 2.11 13.80
C LEU A 108 -2.01 0.59 13.98
N PRO A 109 -2.23 -0.02 15.17
CA PRO A 109 -2.04 -1.47 15.34
C PRO A 109 -3.02 -2.32 14.53
N ALA A 110 -4.22 -1.81 14.22
CA ALA A 110 -5.28 -2.59 13.59
C ALA A 110 -4.90 -3.12 12.19
N PRO A 111 -4.40 -2.30 11.23
CA PRO A 111 -3.94 -2.82 9.94
C PRO A 111 -2.71 -3.73 10.07
N LEU A 112 -1.85 -3.52 11.06
CA LEU A 112 -0.69 -4.41 11.30
C LEU A 112 -1.15 -5.80 11.75
N LEU A 113 -2.07 -5.87 12.72
CA LEU A 113 -2.67 -7.13 13.15
C LEU A 113 -3.44 -7.79 12.01
N GLY A 114 -4.15 -7.01 11.20
CA GLY A 114 -4.81 -7.49 9.99
C GLY A 114 -3.82 -8.10 9.00
N ALA A 115 -2.70 -7.44 8.72
CA ALA A 115 -1.66 -7.95 7.82
C ALA A 115 -1.07 -9.27 8.37
N THR A 116 -0.77 -9.31 9.66
CA THR A 116 -0.30 -10.53 10.34
C THR A 116 -1.32 -11.67 10.23
N ALA A 117 -2.61 -11.39 10.46
CA ALA A 117 -3.66 -12.40 10.34
C ALA A 117 -3.81 -12.90 8.90
N VAL A 118 -3.82 -12.00 7.91
CA VAL A 118 -3.88 -12.37 6.49
C VAL A 118 -2.71 -13.26 6.09
N LEU A 119 -1.51 -12.97 6.58
CA LEU A 119 -0.32 -13.77 6.30
C LEU A 119 -0.33 -15.11 7.06
N ALA A 120 -0.78 -15.13 8.32
CA ALA A 120 -0.81 -16.34 9.14
C ALA A 120 -1.89 -17.33 8.71
N PHE A 121 -3.03 -16.84 8.22
CA PHE A 121 -4.16 -17.65 7.77
C PHE A 121 -4.31 -17.71 6.25
N GLY A 122 -3.36 -17.14 5.50
CA GLY A 122 -3.29 -17.25 4.05
C GLY A 122 -3.15 -18.72 3.63
N PRO A 123 -3.71 -19.13 2.48
CA PRO A 123 -3.62 -20.51 1.99
C PRO A 123 -2.18 -21.05 2.03
N PRO A 124 -1.95 -22.24 2.62
CA PRO A 124 -0.63 -22.84 2.65
C PRO A 124 -0.19 -23.26 1.25
N GLY A 125 1.07 -22.99 0.93
CA GLY A 125 1.72 -23.48 -0.28
C GLY A 125 2.98 -22.69 -0.60
N PRO A 126 4.05 -23.33 -1.12
CA PRO A 126 5.18 -22.58 -1.64
C PRO A 126 4.73 -21.72 -2.86
N PRO A 127 5.46 -20.65 -3.24
CA PRO A 127 5.05 -19.68 -4.28
C PRO A 127 4.61 -20.30 -5.63
N ASP A 128 4.97 -21.55 -5.86
CA ASP A 128 4.77 -22.41 -7.02
C ASP A 128 3.62 -23.43 -6.90
N ALA A 129 3.04 -23.66 -5.71
CA ALA A 129 1.88 -24.54 -5.56
C ALA A 129 0.57 -23.76 -5.76
N GLY A 130 -0.19 -24.15 -6.78
CA GLY A 130 -1.40 -23.49 -7.26
C GLY A 130 -2.43 -23.19 -6.18
N GLY A 131 -2.59 -21.90 -5.87
CA GLY A 131 -3.78 -21.30 -5.28
C GLY A 131 -4.10 -20.03 -6.06
N ALA A 132 -4.56 -20.20 -7.30
CA ALA A 132 -5.23 -19.12 -8.03
C ALA A 132 -6.61 -18.92 -7.42
#